data_AF-X1PWY9-F1
#
_entry.id   AF-X1PWY9-F1
#
_cell.length_a   1.000
_cell.length_b   1.000
_cell.length_c   1.000
_cell.angle_alpha   90.00
_cell.angle_beta   90.00
_cell.angle_gamma   90.00
#
_symmetry.space_group_name_H-M   'P 1'
#
loop_
_entity.id
_entity.type
_entity.pdbx_description
1 polymer ?
#
loop_
_entity_poly.entity_id
_entity_poly.type
_entity_poly.pdbx_seq_one_letter_code
_entity_poly.pdbx_strand_id
1 'polypeptide(L)'
;GEESTIDRLLFVSIHFASDINTTLKTNVDDPIVCAGRLLYEKPMTVKEAGQTYDYWMCKYWFIGKRHDTLKGWRKTGQSRWYENLRGSESFTVPLYDITSSEKLKELVIDPLLAVQEQEEQIT
;
A
#
# COMPACT_ATOMS: atom_id res chain seq x y z
N GLY A 1 -13.59 -15.32 -22.62
CA GLY A 1 -12.75 -15.70 -21.48
C GLY A 1 -13.31 -15.00 -20.27
N GLU A 2 -13.41 -15.66 -19.13
CA GLU A 2 -13.81 -14.99 -17.88
C GLU A 2 -12.85 -13.84 -17.61
N GLU A 3 -13.37 -12.63 -17.45
CA GLU A 3 -12.56 -11.49 -17.05
C GLU A 3 -12.05 -11.75 -15.62
N SER A 4 -10.73 -11.78 -15.45
CA SER A 4 -10.12 -11.96 -14.13
C SER A 4 -10.52 -10.79 -13.24
N THR A 5 -11.16 -11.10 -12.12
CA THR A 5 -11.58 -10.11 -11.12
C THR A 5 -10.49 -9.89 -10.07
N ILE A 6 -10.33 -8.65 -9.63
CA ILE A 6 -9.33 -8.19 -8.68
C ILE A 6 -10.03 -7.77 -7.39
N ASP A 7 -9.83 -8.50 -6.30
CA ASP A 7 -10.32 -8.18 -4.95
C ASP A 7 -9.40 -7.17 -4.22
N ARG A 8 -8.13 -7.12 -4.61
CA ARG A 8 -7.10 -6.23 -4.06
C ARG A 8 -6.02 -5.91 -5.08
N LEU A 9 -5.37 -4.77 -4.92
CA LEU A 9 -4.20 -4.40 -5.73
C LEU A 9 -2.99 -4.19 -4.82
N LEU A 10 -1.89 -4.89 -5.09
CA LEU A 10 -0.61 -4.64 -4.43
C LEU A 10 0.14 -3.52 -5.14
N PHE A 11 0.86 -2.71 -4.38
CA PHE A 11 1.70 -1.64 -4.93
C PHE A 11 3.03 -1.52 -4.19
N VAL A 12 4.02 -1.01 -4.94
CA VAL A 12 5.30 -0.52 -4.43
C VAL A 12 5.58 0.80 -5.17
N SER A 13 5.88 1.86 -4.43
CA SER A 13 6.03 3.21 -4.97
C SER A 13 7.07 4.01 -4.20
N ILE A 14 7.74 4.95 -4.86
CA ILE A 14 8.74 5.84 -4.24
C ILE A 14 8.11 7.23 -4.06
N HIS A 15 8.25 7.80 -2.86
CA HIS A 15 7.73 9.11 -2.49
C HIS A 15 8.78 9.88 -1.67
N PHE A 16 8.47 11.13 -1.35
CA PHE A 16 9.17 11.86 -0.30
C PHE A 16 8.35 11.85 1.01
N ALA A 17 9.03 11.95 2.16
CA ALA A 17 8.39 11.87 3.48
C ALA A 17 7.34 12.97 3.72
N SER A 18 7.53 14.14 3.12
CA SER A 18 6.62 15.29 3.14
C SER A 18 5.32 15.02 2.40
N ASP A 19 5.36 14.23 1.32
CA ASP A 19 4.18 13.85 0.54
C ASP A 19 3.20 13.03 1.39
N ILE A 20 3.70 12.31 2.39
CA ILE A 20 2.91 11.28 3.07
C ILE A 20 2.86 11.40 4.61
N ASN A 21 3.28 12.55 5.18
CA ASN A 21 3.33 12.84 6.62
C ASN A 21 3.61 11.58 7.45
N THR A 22 4.76 10.97 7.14
CA THR A 22 5.18 9.72 7.76
C THR A 22 5.33 9.92 9.27
N THR A 23 5.18 8.84 10.06
CA THR A 23 5.64 8.86 11.46
C THR A 23 7.17 8.76 11.57
N LEU A 24 7.90 8.77 10.45
CA LEU A 24 9.34 8.82 10.47
C LEU A 24 9.72 10.21 10.96
N LYS A 25 10.44 10.28 12.08
CA LYS A 25 11.02 11.53 12.57
C LYS A 25 12.21 11.85 11.68
N THR A 26 11.97 12.47 10.54
CA THR A 26 13.04 12.95 9.65
C THR A 26 13.17 14.46 9.82
N ASN A 27 14.41 14.96 9.83
CA ASN A 27 14.71 16.41 9.87
C ASN A 27 14.78 17.01 8.44
N VAL A 28 14.64 16.17 7.43
CA VAL A 28 14.73 16.47 5.99
C VAL A 28 13.60 15.70 5.29
N ASP A 29 13.19 16.18 4.13
CA ASP A 29 12.25 15.49 3.27
C ASP A 29 12.90 14.25 2.62
N ASP A 30 12.94 13.14 3.35
CA ASP A 30 13.69 11.95 2.95
C ASP A 30 12.90 11.10 1.92
N PRO A 31 13.58 10.54 0.90
CA PRO A 31 12.97 9.60 -0.02
C PRO A 31 12.68 8.27 0.66
N ILE A 32 11.53 7.70 0.35
CA ILE A 32 11.00 6.50 0.98
C ILE A 32 10.33 5.60 -0.04
N VAL A 33 10.33 4.31 0.26
CA VAL A 33 9.48 3.33 -0.42
C VAL A 33 8.22 3.14 0.39
N CYS A 34 7.07 3.33 -0.26
CA CYS A 34 5.74 3.01 0.25
C CYS A 34 5.24 1.75 -0.47
N ALA A 35 4.94 0.71 0.30
CA ALA A 35 4.42 -0.55 -0.21
C ALA A 35 3.17 -0.96 0.56
N GLY A 36 2.27 -1.66 -0.12
CA GLY A 36 1.02 -2.02 0.49
C GLY A 36 -0.02 -2.52 -0.49
N ARG A 37 -1.29 -2.38 -0.09
CA ARG A 37 -2.43 -2.87 -0.84
C ARG A 37 -3.60 -1.89 -0.82
N LEU A 38 -4.30 -1.80 -1.95
CA LEU A 38 -5.63 -1.23 -2.07
C LEU A 38 -6.65 -2.33 -1.86
N LEU A 39 -7.61 -2.09 -0.99
CA LEU A 39 -8.65 -3.03 -0.62
C LEU A 39 -9.98 -2.59 -1.21
N TYR A 40 -10.66 -3.52 -1.89
CA TYR A 40 -11.93 -3.25 -2.53
C TYR A 40 -13.07 -3.97 -1.82
N GLU A 41 -14.26 -3.36 -1.82
CA GLU A 41 -15.45 -3.96 -1.20
C GLU A 41 -16.01 -5.09 -2.08
N LYS A 42 -15.90 -4.94 -3.40
CA LYS A 42 -16.30 -5.93 -4.41
C LYS A 42 -15.14 -6.16 -5.40
N PRO A 43 -14.99 -7.39 -5.92
CA PRO A 43 -14.04 -7.65 -6.98
C PRO A 43 -14.26 -6.74 -8.19
N MET A 44 -13.16 -6.26 -8.79
CA MET A 44 -13.17 -5.31 -9.90
C MET A 44 -12.54 -5.88 -11.15
N THR A 45 -12.83 -5.29 -12.30
CA THR A 45 -12.07 -5.55 -13.52
C THR A 45 -10.66 -4.95 -13.44
N VAL A 46 -9.74 -5.45 -14.26
CA VAL A 46 -8.38 -4.88 -14.41
C VAL A 46 -8.42 -3.38 -14.72
N LYS A 47 -9.36 -2.96 -15.58
CA LYS A 47 -9.53 -1.57 -15.99
C LYS A 47 -9.91 -0.68 -14.81
N GLU A 48 -10.87 -1.11 -13.99
CA GLU A 48 -11.31 -0.37 -12.82
C GLU A 48 -10.19 -0.27 -11.77
N ALA A 49 -9.46 -1.37 -11.52
CA ALA A 49 -8.33 -1.37 -10.60
C ALA A 49 -7.24 -0.37 -11.02
N GLY A 50 -6.96 -0.24 -12.32
CA GLY A 50 -6.05 0.78 -12.85
C GLY A 50 -6.53 2.20 -12.55
N GLN A 51 -7.81 2.49 -12.78
CA GLN A 51 -8.39 3.81 -12.47
C GLN A 51 -8.35 4.13 -10.98
N THR A 52 -8.60 3.14 -10.11
CA THR A 52 -8.52 3.34 -8.67
C THR A 52 -7.08 3.57 -8.20
N TYR A 53 -6.11 2.89 -8.82
CA TYR A 53 -4.69 3.11 -8.55
C TYR A 53 -4.24 4.52 -8.96
N ASP A 54 -4.60 4.99 -10.15
CA ASP A 54 -4.30 6.35 -10.61
C ASP A 54 -4.88 7.40 -9.66
N TYR A 55 -6.13 7.18 -9.23
CA TYR A 55 -6.78 8.01 -8.23
C TYR A 55 -6.02 8.00 -6.90
N TRP A 56 -5.63 6.81 -6.43
CA TRP A 56 -4.87 6.64 -5.19
C TRP A 56 -3.55 7.42 -5.24
N MET A 57 -2.79 7.29 -6.33
CA MET A 57 -1.54 8.01 -6.54
C MET A 57 -1.70 9.54 -6.55
N CYS A 58 -2.82 10.07 -7.06
CA CYS A 58 -2.99 11.50 -7.30
C CYS A 58 -3.70 12.27 -6.18
N LYS A 59 -4.58 11.62 -5.41
CA LYS A 59 -5.56 12.32 -4.55
C LYS A 59 -5.69 11.76 -3.16
N TYR A 60 -5.09 10.60 -2.89
CA TYR A 60 -5.38 9.88 -1.67
C TYR A 60 -4.33 10.15 -0.60
N TRP A 61 -4.84 10.54 0.56
CA TRP A 61 -4.03 10.76 1.75
C TRP A 61 -3.36 9.43 2.10
N PHE A 62 -2.07 9.31 1.79
CA PHE A 62 -1.22 8.19 2.22
C PHE A 62 -1.20 8.01 3.77
N ILE A 63 -1.77 8.98 4.49
CA ILE A 63 -1.81 9.09 5.93
C ILE A 63 -3.00 8.30 6.48
N GLY A 64 -2.75 7.02 6.72
CA GLY A 64 -3.60 6.19 7.55
C GLY A 64 -3.33 6.34 9.05
N LYS A 65 -4.28 5.88 9.86
CA LYS A 65 -3.99 5.55 11.28
C LYS A 65 -3.12 4.30 11.36
N ARG A 66 -2.50 4.02 12.50
CA ARG A 66 -1.78 2.75 12.69
C ARG A 66 -2.72 1.57 12.46
N HIS A 67 -2.20 0.51 11.84
CA HIS A 67 -2.93 -0.74 11.71
C HIS A 67 -3.09 -1.39 13.09
N ASP A 68 -4.24 -2.02 13.33
CA ASP A 68 -4.55 -2.58 14.66
C ASP A 68 -3.75 -3.87 14.92
N THR A 69 -3.49 -4.65 13.88
CA THR A 69 -2.84 -5.98 13.97
C THR A 69 -1.48 -6.10 13.24
N LEU A 70 -1.19 -5.23 12.26
CA LEU A 70 0.00 -5.35 11.41
C LEU A 70 1.04 -4.34 11.88
N LYS A 71 2.09 -4.82 12.56
CA LYS A 71 3.12 -3.96 13.16
C LYS A 71 3.85 -3.16 12.08
N GLY A 72 3.92 -1.85 12.24
CA GLY A 72 4.58 -0.94 11.28
C GLY A 72 3.71 -0.52 10.10
N TRP A 73 2.56 -1.17 9.91
CA TRP A 73 1.58 -0.81 8.89
C TRP A 73 0.64 0.29 9.36
N ARG A 74 0.08 1.00 8.40
CA ARG A 74 -0.95 2.01 8.55
C ARG A 74 -2.13 1.64 7.66
N LYS A 75 -3.32 2.10 8.03
CA LYS A 75 -4.53 1.91 7.25
C LYS A 75 -5.35 3.18 7.13
N THR A 76 -5.90 3.39 5.95
CA THR A 76 -6.88 4.44 5.71
C THR A 76 -8.30 3.90 5.91
N GLY A 77 -9.30 4.77 5.80
CA GLY A 77 -10.71 4.37 5.79
C GLY A 77 -11.31 4.45 4.38
N GLN A 78 -12.62 4.25 4.28
CA GLN A 78 -13.35 4.33 3.03
C GLN A 78 -13.02 5.60 2.23
N SER A 79 -12.75 5.45 0.93
CA SER A 79 -12.58 6.59 0.04
C SER A 79 -13.89 7.37 -0.11
N ARG A 80 -13.81 8.70 -0.02
CA ARG A 80 -14.95 9.59 -0.26
C ARG A 80 -15.33 9.71 -1.74
N TRP A 81 -14.42 9.34 -2.63
CA TRP A 81 -14.51 9.63 -4.06
C TRP A 81 -14.58 8.37 -4.93
N TYR A 82 -14.26 7.21 -4.36
CA TYR A 82 -14.36 5.93 -5.04
C TYR A 82 -15.04 4.93 -4.11
N GLU A 83 -16.32 4.69 -4.33
CA GLU A 83 -17.19 3.92 -3.41
C GLU A 83 -16.70 2.50 -3.18
N ASN A 84 -16.10 1.86 -4.19
CA ASN A 84 -15.59 0.51 -4.05
C ASN A 84 -14.21 0.41 -3.38
N LEU A 85 -13.53 1.54 -3.10
CA LEU A 85 -12.21 1.57 -2.44
C LEU A 85 -12.39 1.71 -0.93
N ARG A 86 -12.35 0.57 -0.25
CA ARG A 86 -12.44 0.47 1.22
C ARG A 86 -11.32 1.21 1.92
N GLY A 87 -10.17 1.30 1.27
CA GLY A 87 -9.00 2.03 1.73
C GLY A 87 -7.72 1.33 1.29
N SER A 88 -6.62 1.74 1.91
CA SER A 88 -5.30 1.15 1.72
C SER A 88 -4.69 0.74 3.03
N GLU A 89 -3.89 -0.32 2.99
CA GLU A 89 -3.01 -0.73 4.07
C GLU A 89 -1.58 -0.70 3.56
N SER A 90 -0.70 0.03 4.22
CA SER A 90 0.66 0.27 3.73
C SER A 90 1.68 0.44 4.84
N PHE A 91 2.94 0.23 4.49
CA PHE A 91 4.10 0.51 5.33
C PHE A 91 5.14 1.26 4.50
N THR A 92 6.10 1.87 5.20
CA THR A 92 7.13 2.70 4.58
C THR A 92 8.51 2.31 5.06
N VAL A 93 9.47 2.29 4.14
CA VAL A 93 10.88 2.01 4.40
C VAL A 93 11.72 3.17 3.85
N PRO A 94 12.73 3.68 4.57
CA PRO A 94 13.68 4.63 4.01
C PRO A 94 14.31 4.09 2.72
N LEU A 95 14.31 4.87 1.64
CA LEU A 95 14.86 4.42 0.35
C LEU A 95 16.35 4.06 0.49
N TYR A 96 17.09 4.77 1.34
CA TYR A 96 18.51 4.55 1.58
C TYR A 96 18.83 3.20 2.25
N ASP A 97 17.86 2.56 2.90
CA ASP A 97 18.04 1.22 3.46
C ASP A 97 18.01 0.12 2.37
N ILE A 98 17.50 0.46 1.18
CA ILE A 98 17.39 -0.43 0.02
C ILE A 98 18.64 -0.29 -0.85
N THR A 99 19.70 -0.96 -0.43
CA THR A 99 21.02 -0.90 -1.08
C THR A 99 21.26 -2.01 -2.11
N SER A 100 20.37 -3.00 -2.17
CA SER A 100 20.45 -4.12 -3.11
C SER A 100 19.09 -4.75 -3.38
N SER A 101 19.02 -5.67 -4.36
CA SER A 101 17.84 -6.50 -4.62
C SER A 101 17.43 -7.34 -3.42
N GLU A 102 18.42 -7.86 -2.67
CA GLU A 102 18.18 -8.67 -1.48
C GLU A 102 17.54 -7.81 -0.38
N LYS A 103 18.01 -6.57 -0.21
CA LYS A 103 17.39 -5.62 0.72
C LYS A 103 16.01 -5.18 0.29
N LEU A 104 15.77 -4.96 -1.01
CA LEU A 104 14.42 -4.69 -1.52
C LEU A 104 13.49 -5.87 -1.21
N LYS A 105 13.96 -7.09 -1.42
CA LYS A 105 13.20 -8.30 -1.12
C LYS A 105 12.87 -8.40 0.38
N GLU A 106 13.90 -8.37 1.23
CA GLU A 106 13.80 -8.50 2.69
C GLU A 106 12.91 -7.42 3.32
N LEU A 107 13.08 -6.17 2.91
CA LEU A 107 12.45 -5.02 3.57
C LEU A 107 11.08 -4.66 2.99
N VAL A 108 10.80 -5.04 1.74
CA VAL A 108 9.59 -4.59 1.02
C VAL A 108 8.77 -5.76 0.49
N ILE A 109 9.37 -6.64 -0.31
CA ILE A 109 8.60 -7.69 -1.01
C ILE A 109 8.12 -8.78 -0.04
N ASP A 110 9.02 -9.33 0.77
CA ASP A 110 8.67 -10.41 1.70
C ASP A 110 7.62 -9.94 2.73
N PRO A 111 7.73 -8.75 3.36
CA PRO A 111 6.67 -8.25 4.23
C PRO A 111 5.33 -8.01 3.52
N LEU A 112 5.35 -7.56 2.27
CA LEU A 112 4.14 -7.32 1.48
C LEU A 112 3.39 -8.63 1.18
N LEU A 113 4.13 -9.67 0.78
CA LEU A 113 3.57 -10.98 0.44
C LEU A 113 3.17 -11.80 1.66
N ALA A 114 3.93 -11.70 2.77
CA ALA A 114 3.62 -12.44 4.00
C ALA A 114 2.22 -12.13 4.55
N VAL A 115 1.72 -10.90 4.36
CA VAL A 115 0.35 -10.54 4.77
C VAL A 115 -0.70 -11.24 3.90
N GLN A 116 -0.44 -11.46 2.61
CA GLN A 116 -1.36 -12.23 1.76
C GLN A 116 -1.41 -13.70 2.19
N GLU A 117 -0.23 -14.30 2.42
CA GLU A 117 -0.13 -15.70 2.84
C GLU A 117 -0.81 -15.96 4.19
N GLN A 118 -0.71 -15.01 5.13
CA GLN A 118 -1.42 -15.11 6.41
C GLN A 118 -2.94 -15.13 6.25
N GLU A 119 -3.49 -14.37 5.31
CA GLU A 119 -4.93 -14.33 5.07
C GLU A 119 -5.43 -15.58 4.35
N GLU A 120 -4.67 -16.08 3.37
CA GLU A 120 -4.98 -17.33 2.68
C GLU A 120 -4.97 -18.54 3.61
N GLN A 121 -4.16 -18.53 4.68
CA GLN A 121 -4.15 -19.60 5.70
C GLN A 121 -5.32 -19.54 6.69
N ILE A 122 -6.01 -18.40 6.78
CA ILE A 122 -7.16 -18.19 7.69
C ILE A 122 -8.50 -18.44 6.99
N THR A 123 -8.51 -18.52 5.65
CA THR A 123 -9.71 -18.71 4.81
C THR A 123 -9.92 -20.16 4.44
#